data_AF-A0A401J4M2-F1
#
_entry.id   AF-A0A401J4M2-F1
#
_cell.length_a   1.000
_cell.length_b   1.000
_cell.length_c   1.000
_cell.angle_alpha   90.00
_cell.angle_beta   90.00
_cell.angle_gamma   90.00
#
_symmetry.space_group_name_H-M   'P 1'
#
loop_
_entity.id
_entity.type
_entity.pdbx_description
1 polymer ?
#
loop_
_entity_poly.entity_id
_entity_poly.type
_entity_poly.pdbx_seq_one_letter_code
_entity_poly.pdbx_strand_id
1 'polypeptide(L)'
;DILLNEELSLRENRRIKAALRMARLPIIKTLDGYDFSFQPSLDRNRILALASLDFINRAEVVHLLGPPGTGKSHIATALAVEAVKAGKSVYFIPLADLIAALAKAEREGTLRERIRFLCRSSLLVVDEIGYLPVTPGGGNLFFQLVNARYEKGAMILTSNRGFAEWGDVFGDPVVATALLDRLLHHAVVIQIEGSSYRMRQHADLLPEHARAASSINPPPLPKRRGRPPAKEKLDLHHG
;
A
#
# COMPACT_ATOMS: atom_id res chain seq x y z
N ASP A 1 41.24 -9.48 17.45
CA ASP A 1 40.40 -9.00 16.32
C ASP A 1 39.22 -9.93 15.97
N ILE A 2 39.41 -11.25 15.86
CA ILE A 2 38.32 -12.19 15.51
C ILE A 2 37.19 -12.23 16.57
N LEU A 3 37.54 -12.41 17.86
CA LEU A 3 36.57 -12.41 18.98
C LEU A 3 35.77 -11.10 19.11
N LEU A 4 36.41 -9.95 18.82
CA LEU A 4 35.76 -8.64 18.86
C LEU A 4 34.74 -8.49 17.72
N ASN A 5 35.09 -8.93 16.51
CA ASN A 5 34.20 -8.93 15.35
C ASN A 5 33.02 -9.89 15.52
N GLU A 6 33.24 -11.05 16.15
CA GLU A 6 32.17 -11.98 16.51
C GLU A 6 31.21 -11.38 17.53
N GLU A 7 31.73 -10.74 18.59
CA GLU A 7 30.89 -10.07 19.59
C GLU A 7 30.07 -8.92 18.99
N LEU A 8 30.69 -8.08 18.16
CA LEU A 8 30.00 -6.99 17.46
C LEU A 8 28.87 -7.53 16.57
N SER A 9 29.15 -8.61 15.81
CA SER A 9 28.16 -9.27 14.96
C SER A 9 27.00 -9.85 15.77
N LEU A 10 27.27 -10.43 16.94
CA LEU A 10 26.22 -10.96 17.82
C LEU A 10 25.34 -9.84 18.39
N ARG A 11 25.93 -8.70 18.80
CA ARG A 11 25.19 -7.53 19.28
C ARG A 11 24.32 -6.92 18.18
N GLU A 12 24.87 -6.74 16.98
CA GLU A 12 24.18 -6.27 15.78
C GLU A 12 22.96 -7.16 15.46
N ASN A 13 23.17 -8.48 15.44
CA ASN A 13 22.11 -9.45 15.18
C ASN A 13 21.00 -9.40 16.23
N ARG A 14 21.33 -9.23 17.52
CA ARG A 14 20.33 -9.05 18.59
C ARG A 14 19.54 -7.76 18.41
N ARG A 15 20.22 -6.65 18.07
CA ARG A 15 19.59 -5.36 17.77
C ARG A 15 18.58 -5.48 16.63
N ILE A 16 18.99 -6.07 15.51
CA ILE A 16 18.14 -6.27 14.33
C ILE A 16 16.93 -7.16 14.66
N LYS A 17 17.13 -8.30 15.33
CA LYS A 17 16.03 -9.19 15.73
C LYS A 17 15.01 -8.49 16.62
N ALA A 18 15.46 -7.69 17.59
CA ALA A 18 14.57 -6.92 18.45
C ALA A 18 13.80 -5.84 17.66
N ALA A 19 14.49 -5.10 16.78
CA ALA A 19 13.89 -4.08 15.95
C ALA A 19 12.86 -4.64 14.95
N LEU A 20 13.13 -5.79 14.33
CA LEU A 20 12.18 -6.49 13.44
C LEU A 20 10.89 -6.88 14.19
N ARG A 21 11.00 -7.34 15.44
CA ARG A 21 9.83 -7.63 16.28
C ARG A 21 9.04 -6.37 16.59
N MET A 22 9.72 -5.26 16.90
CA MET A 22 9.08 -3.98 17.18
C MET A 22 8.41 -3.38 15.94
N ALA A 23 8.93 -3.67 14.75
CA ALA A 23 8.42 -3.18 13.48
C ALA A 23 7.03 -3.73 13.10
N ARG A 24 6.53 -4.76 13.80
CA ARG A 24 5.20 -5.36 13.54
C ARG A 24 5.03 -5.88 12.11
N LEU A 25 6.12 -6.30 11.46
CA LEU A 25 6.05 -6.90 10.13
C LEU A 25 5.27 -8.23 10.21
N PRO A 26 4.28 -8.47 9.33
CA PRO A 26 3.47 -9.69 9.38
C PRO A 26 4.32 -10.93 9.04
N ILE A 27 5.16 -10.80 8.02
CA ILE A 27 6.12 -11.83 7.56
C ILE A 27 7.39 -11.09 7.15
N ILE A 28 8.57 -11.65 7.39
CA ILE A 28 9.82 -11.09 6.87
C ILE A 28 9.97 -11.48 5.40
N LYS A 29 10.11 -10.47 4.53
CA LYS A 29 10.41 -10.61 3.10
C LYS A 29 11.61 -9.76 2.75
N THR A 30 12.40 -10.18 1.76
CA THR A 30 13.58 -9.45 1.28
C THR A 30 13.45 -9.18 -0.22
N LEU A 31 14.22 -8.21 -0.73
CA LEU A 31 14.25 -7.90 -2.15
C LEU A 31 14.86 -9.05 -2.98
N ASP A 32 15.83 -9.78 -2.41
CA ASP A 32 16.41 -10.97 -3.06
C ASP A 32 15.39 -12.08 -3.30
N GLY A 33 14.38 -12.16 -2.43
CA GLY A 33 13.26 -13.09 -2.58
C GLY A 33 12.15 -12.61 -3.51
N TYR A 34 12.30 -11.43 -4.14
CA TYR A 34 11.33 -10.89 -5.09
C TYR A 34 11.73 -11.27 -6.52
N ASP A 35 10.85 -12.01 -7.21
CA ASP A 35 11.05 -12.38 -8.61
C ASP A 35 10.65 -11.23 -9.54
N PHE A 36 11.62 -10.38 -9.89
CA PHE A 36 11.42 -9.28 -10.84
C PHE A 36 11.08 -9.77 -12.26
N SER A 37 11.43 -11.00 -12.62
CA SER A 37 11.10 -11.54 -13.95
C SER A 37 9.60 -11.80 -14.10
N PHE A 38 8.91 -12.10 -13.01
CA PHE A 38 7.46 -12.27 -12.98
C PHE A 38 6.71 -10.94 -13.11
N GLN A 39 7.36 -9.82 -12.79
CA GLN A 39 6.81 -8.48 -12.89
C GLN A 39 7.65 -7.61 -13.84
N PRO A 40 7.59 -7.85 -15.16
CA PRO A 40 8.48 -7.19 -16.11
C PRO A 40 8.21 -5.69 -16.26
N SER A 41 7.01 -5.20 -15.88
CA SER A 41 6.68 -3.77 -15.89
C SER A 41 7.28 -3.01 -14.71
N LEU A 42 7.78 -3.70 -13.69
CA LEU A 42 8.39 -3.08 -12.52
C LEU A 42 9.87 -2.81 -12.79
N ASP A 43 10.24 -1.53 -12.81
CA ASP A 43 11.63 -1.12 -12.92
C ASP A 43 12.42 -1.52 -11.66
N ARG A 44 13.25 -2.55 -11.80
CA ARG A 44 14.13 -3.06 -10.74
C ARG A 44 15.05 -1.99 -10.20
N ASN A 45 15.57 -1.10 -11.05
CA ASN A 45 16.51 -0.05 -10.61
C ASN A 45 15.82 0.96 -9.71
N ARG A 46 14.54 1.29 -9.97
CA ARG A 46 13.76 2.16 -9.08
C ARG A 46 13.54 1.52 -7.71
N ILE A 47 13.27 0.21 -7.65
CA ILE A 47 13.13 -0.49 -6.37
C ILE A 47 14.45 -0.57 -5.60
N LEU A 48 15.57 -0.82 -6.30
CA LEU A 48 16.89 -0.81 -5.68
C LEU A 48 17.31 0.58 -5.21
N ALA A 49 16.94 1.64 -5.93
CA ALA A 49 17.14 3.01 -5.50
C ALA A 49 16.35 3.29 -4.20
N LEU A 50 15.11 2.79 -4.07
CA LEU A 50 14.38 2.89 -2.80
C LEU A 50 15.07 2.12 -1.66
N ALA A 51 15.78 1.04 -1.97
CA ALA A 51 16.54 0.26 -1.00
C ALA A 51 17.79 0.99 -0.48
N SER A 52 18.22 2.10 -1.09
CA SER A 52 19.23 3.00 -0.49
C SER A 52 18.67 3.78 0.70
N LEU A 53 17.34 3.82 0.85
CA LEU A 53 16.60 4.45 1.94
C LEU A 53 16.72 5.99 2.00
N ASP A 54 17.22 6.63 0.95
CA ASP A 54 17.38 8.10 0.93
C ASP A 54 16.03 8.83 1.09
N PHE A 55 14.94 8.22 0.60
CA PHE A 55 13.58 8.74 0.75
C PHE A 55 13.18 8.88 2.24
N ILE A 56 13.75 8.06 3.14
CA ILE A 56 13.50 8.17 4.58
C ILE A 56 14.08 9.48 5.12
N ASN A 57 15.29 9.83 4.70
CA ASN A 57 15.95 11.05 5.16
C ASN A 57 15.28 12.30 4.58
N ARG A 58 14.67 12.20 3.39
CA ARG A 58 13.90 13.27 2.74
C ARG A 58 12.45 13.37 3.23
N ALA A 59 12.03 12.51 4.16
CA ALA A 59 10.66 12.43 4.65
C ALA A 59 9.61 12.24 3.53
N GLU A 60 9.96 11.48 2.50
CA GLU A 60 9.10 11.23 1.33
C GLU A 60 8.10 10.10 1.58
N VAL A 61 7.01 10.12 0.80
CA VAL A 61 6.02 9.04 0.76
C VAL A 61 6.26 8.16 -0.47
N VAL A 62 6.39 6.86 -0.27
CA VAL A 62 6.41 5.89 -1.36
C VAL A 62 5.03 5.26 -1.50
N HIS A 63 4.43 5.40 -2.68
CA HIS A 63 3.16 4.75 -3.02
C HIS A 63 3.42 3.53 -3.89
N LEU A 64 2.97 2.37 -3.42
CA LEU A 64 2.96 1.12 -4.17
C LEU A 64 1.52 0.83 -4.58
N LEU A 65 1.21 0.98 -5.85
CA LEU A 65 -0.15 0.88 -6.39
C LEU A 65 -0.29 -0.30 -7.35
N GLY A 66 -1.46 -0.91 -7.42
CA GLY A 66 -1.77 -1.92 -8.43
C GLY A 66 -2.62 -3.10 -7.94
N PRO A 67 -3.02 -4.02 -8.82
CA PRO A 67 -3.95 -5.12 -8.51
C PRO A 67 -3.50 -6.04 -7.36
N PRO A 68 -4.41 -6.77 -6.70
CA PRO A 68 -4.03 -7.75 -5.69
C PRO A 68 -3.05 -8.81 -6.22
N GLY A 69 -2.09 -9.22 -5.39
CA GLY A 69 -1.14 -10.28 -5.73
C GLY A 69 0.06 -9.87 -6.58
N THR A 70 0.21 -8.58 -6.93
CA THR A 70 1.36 -8.08 -7.73
C THR A 70 2.65 -7.83 -6.92
N GLY A 71 2.62 -8.01 -5.59
CA GLY A 71 3.80 -7.93 -4.74
C GLY A 71 4.06 -6.60 -4.02
N LYS A 72 3.10 -5.66 -4.03
CA LYS A 72 3.18 -4.39 -3.28
C LYS A 72 3.61 -4.57 -1.80
N SER A 73 2.88 -5.38 -1.05
CA SER A 73 3.18 -5.62 0.38
C SER A 73 4.51 -6.34 0.58
N HIS A 74 4.97 -7.16 -0.39
CA HIS A 74 6.30 -7.78 -0.36
C HIS A 74 7.37 -6.69 -0.45
N ILE A 75 7.28 -5.81 -1.43
CA ILE A 75 8.24 -4.71 -1.62
C ILE A 75 8.24 -3.78 -0.40
N ALA A 76 7.06 -3.39 0.09
CA ALA A 76 6.93 -2.57 1.30
C ALA A 76 7.64 -3.20 2.51
N THR A 77 7.41 -4.49 2.73
CA THR A 77 8.03 -5.27 3.80
C THR A 77 9.54 -5.39 3.60
N ALA A 78 10.00 -5.62 2.37
CA ALA A 78 11.41 -5.75 2.07
C ALA A 78 12.18 -4.44 2.31
N LEU A 79 11.63 -3.31 1.87
CA LEU A 79 12.19 -1.98 2.16
C LEU A 79 12.18 -1.68 3.68
N ALA A 80 11.13 -2.10 4.39
CA ALA A 80 11.07 -2.00 5.84
C ALA A 80 12.16 -2.84 6.54
N VAL A 81 12.45 -4.04 6.03
CA VAL A 81 13.55 -4.88 6.54
C VAL A 81 14.89 -4.20 6.30
N GLU A 82 15.14 -3.64 5.12
CA GLU A 82 16.37 -2.88 4.85
C GLU A 82 16.50 -1.66 5.77
N ALA A 83 15.40 -0.94 6.03
CA ALA A 83 15.38 0.16 6.99
C ALA A 83 15.77 -0.29 8.41
N VAL A 84 15.24 -1.43 8.88
CA VAL A 84 15.60 -1.98 10.19
C VAL A 84 17.08 -2.38 10.26
N LYS A 85 17.60 -3.03 9.21
CA LYS A 85 19.03 -3.39 9.11
C LYS A 85 19.90 -2.14 9.19
N ALA A 86 19.53 -1.07 8.48
CA ALA A 86 20.18 0.23 8.51
C ALA A 86 19.98 1.03 9.82
N GLY A 87 19.36 0.44 10.85
CA GLY A 87 19.21 1.08 12.16
C GLY A 87 18.07 2.09 12.27
N LYS A 88 17.19 2.18 11.25
CA LYS A 88 16.01 3.05 11.29
C LYS A 88 14.87 2.36 12.05
N SER A 89 14.12 3.14 12.82
CA SER A 89 12.92 2.62 13.49
C SER A 89 11.77 2.50 12.47
N VAL A 90 11.08 1.36 12.49
CA VAL A 90 10.00 1.06 11.55
C VAL A 90 8.74 0.70 12.33
N TYR A 91 7.58 1.02 11.77
CA TYR A 91 6.29 0.51 12.24
C TYR A 91 5.41 0.13 11.05
N PHE A 92 4.94 -1.10 11.01
CA PHE A 92 4.03 -1.62 9.98
C PHE A 92 2.64 -1.81 10.57
N ILE A 93 1.62 -1.38 9.85
CA ILE A 93 0.23 -1.54 10.25
C ILE A 93 -0.71 -1.51 9.02
N PRO A 94 -1.67 -2.44 8.89
CA PRO A 94 -2.74 -2.31 7.90
C PRO A 94 -3.61 -1.06 8.16
N LEU A 95 -4.16 -0.44 7.11
CA LEU A 95 -4.99 0.77 7.27
C LEU A 95 -6.17 0.52 8.21
N ALA A 96 -6.86 -0.62 8.10
CA ALA A 96 -8.01 -0.95 8.95
C ALA A 96 -7.63 -0.96 10.44
N ASP A 97 -6.52 -1.60 10.80
CA ASP A 97 -6.01 -1.66 12.17
C ASP A 97 -5.55 -0.29 12.67
N LEU A 98 -4.96 0.51 11.78
CA LEU A 98 -4.55 1.88 12.08
C LEU A 98 -5.75 2.74 12.45
N ILE A 99 -6.79 2.72 11.62
CA ILE A 99 -8.03 3.47 11.89
C ILE A 99 -8.67 2.99 13.19
N ALA A 100 -8.78 1.67 13.40
CA ALA A 100 -9.35 1.11 14.62
C ALA A 100 -8.57 1.57 15.87
N ALA A 101 -7.24 1.58 15.82
CA ALA A 101 -6.39 2.04 16.91
C ALA A 101 -6.53 3.55 17.17
N LEU A 102 -6.62 4.38 16.13
CA LEU A 102 -6.83 5.82 16.26
C LEU A 102 -8.23 6.14 16.80
N ALA A 103 -9.27 5.47 16.31
CA ALA A 103 -10.64 5.67 16.76
C ALA A 103 -10.81 5.23 18.22
N LYS A 104 -10.14 4.16 18.64
CA LYS A 104 -10.07 3.75 20.05
C LYS A 104 -9.40 4.85 20.90
N ALA A 105 -8.24 5.34 20.47
CA ALA A 105 -7.52 6.38 21.20
C ALA A 105 -8.32 7.70 21.29
N GLU A 106 -9.09 8.04 20.25
CA GLU A 106 -10.00 9.19 20.27
C GLU A 106 -11.09 9.04 21.33
N ARG A 107 -11.77 7.88 21.37
CA ARG A 107 -12.78 7.61 22.41
C ARG A 107 -12.22 7.62 23.82
N GLU A 108 -10.96 7.21 23.98
CA GLU A 108 -10.25 7.17 25.27
C GLU A 108 -9.56 8.51 25.61
N GLY A 109 -9.65 9.53 24.76
CA GLY A 109 -9.00 10.83 24.97
C GLY A 109 -7.47 10.82 24.84
N THR A 110 -6.89 9.77 24.26
CA THR A 110 -5.44 9.55 24.11
C THR A 110 -4.95 9.64 22.65
N LEU A 111 -5.75 10.24 21.76
CA LEU A 111 -5.44 10.34 20.33
C LEU A 111 -4.09 11.01 20.06
N ARG A 112 -3.77 12.08 20.79
CA ARG A 112 -2.51 12.83 20.63
C ARG A 112 -1.31 11.96 20.97
N GLU A 113 -1.37 11.18 22.04
CA GLU A 113 -0.33 10.23 22.44
C GLU A 113 -0.16 9.14 21.40
N ARG A 114 -1.28 8.62 20.84
CA ARG A 114 -1.24 7.59 19.81
C ARG A 114 -0.63 8.09 18.51
N ILE A 115 -0.97 9.29 18.06
CA ILE A 115 -0.35 9.92 16.89
C ILE A 115 1.14 10.16 17.15
N ARG A 116 1.50 10.72 18.31
CA ARG A 116 2.91 10.92 18.69
C ARG A 116 3.68 9.61 18.69
N PHE A 117 3.09 8.53 19.19
CA PHE A 117 3.67 7.19 19.15
C PHE A 117 4.01 6.77 17.71
N LEU A 118 3.06 6.90 16.78
CA LEU A 118 3.23 6.52 15.37
C LEU A 118 4.25 7.42 14.65
N CYS A 119 4.33 8.70 15.01
CA CYS A 119 5.31 9.65 14.48
C CYS A 119 6.77 9.35 14.88
N ARG A 120 7.01 8.58 15.96
CA ARG A 120 8.39 8.24 16.40
C ARG A 120 9.13 7.29 15.46
N SER A 121 8.41 6.55 14.62
CA SER A 121 9.04 5.68 13.62
C SER A 121 9.65 6.52 12.49
N SER A 122 10.92 6.25 12.13
CA SER A 122 11.55 6.85 10.96
C SER A 122 10.78 6.49 9.69
N LEU A 123 10.25 5.27 9.62
CA LEU A 123 9.42 4.79 8.53
C LEU A 123 8.12 4.17 9.07
N LEU A 124 6.99 4.72 8.64
CA LEU A 124 5.66 4.14 8.87
C LEU A 124 5.17 3.47 7.58
N VAL A 125 4.89 2.17 7.64
CA VAL A 125 4.28 1.42 6.53
C VAL A 125 2.80 1.23 6.82
N VAL A 126 1.96 1.73 5.91
CA VAL A 126 0.51 1.52 5.95
C VAL A 126 0.11 0.66 4.76
N ASP A 127 -0.31 -0.57 5.05
CA ASP A 127 -0.65 -1.58 4.04
C ASP A 127 -2.17 -1.63 3.80
N GLU A 128 -2.58 -2.16 2.65
CA GLU A 128 -3.98 -2.52 2.33
C GLU A 128 -4.98 -1.35 2.24
N ILE A 129 -4.54 -0.18 1.76
CA ILE A 129 -5.46 0.92 1.46
C ILE A 129 -6.42 0.51 0.34
N GLY A 130 -7.71 0.76 0.54
CA GLY A 130 -8.76 0.50 -0.45
C GLY A 130 -9.36 -0.91 -0.44
N TYR A 131 -8.91 -1.79 0.47
CA TYR A 131 -9.47 -3.14 0.62
C TYR A 131 -10.77 -3.18 1.43
N LEU A 132 -10.81 -2.47 2.57
CA LEU A 132 -12.00 -2.30 3.39
C LEU A 132 -12.44 -0.84 3.36
N PRO A 133 -13.76 -0.55 3.35
CA PRO A 133 -14.25 0.81 3.54
C PRO A 133 -13.84 1.30 4.92
N VAL A 134 -13.37 2.55 4.98
CA VAL A 134 -13.00 3.18 6.25
C VAL A 134 -14.27 3.52 7.03
N THR A 135 -14.28 3.27 8.34
CA THR A 135 -15.41 3.65 9.20
C THR A 135 -15.64 5.17 9.16
N PRO A 136 -16.88 5.66 9.34
CA PRO A 136 -17.15 7.10 9.40
C PRO A 136 -16.19 7.84 10.34
N GLY A 137 -15.64 8.97 9.89
CA GLY A 137 -14.63 9.73 10.64
C GLY A 137 -13.21 9.17 10.57
N GLY A 138 -13.00 7.94 10.09
CA GLY A 138 -11.67 7.34 9.96
C GLY A 138 -10.76 8.09 8.99
N GLY A 139 -11.30 8.67 7.92
CA GLY A 139 -10.54 9.56 7.03
C GLY A 139 -9.93 10.75 7.77
N ASN A 140 -10.67 11.38 8.69
CA ASN A 140 -10.19 12.49 9.50
C ASN A 140 -9.08 12.05 10.48
N LEU A 141 -9.21 10.87 11.07
CA LEU A 141 -8.17 10.31 11.94
C LEU A 141 -6.88 10.03 11.17
N PHE A 142 -6.98 9.44 9.98
CA PHE A 142 -5.82 9.23 9.12
C PHE A 142 -5.21 10.55 8.66
N PHE A 143 -6.04 11.54 8.32
CA PHE A 143 -5.59 12.88 7.97
C PHE A 143 -4.78 13.53 9.09
N GLN A 144 -5.22 13.43 10.36
CA GLN A 144 -4.45 13.96 11.48
C GLN A 144 -3.06 13.31 11.60
N LEU A 145 -2.95 12.00 11.37
CA LEU A 145 -1.66 11.31 11.37
C LEU A 145 -0.79 11.74 10.18
N VAL A 146 -1.34 11.77 8.97
CA VAL A 146 -0.63 12.20 7.76
C VAL A 146 -0.12 13.63 7.94
N ASN A 147 -0.95 14.54 8.44
CA ASN A 147 -0.57 15.92 8.72
C ASN A 147 0.52 16.02 9.79
N ALA A 148 0.53 15.14 10.79
CA ALA A 148 1.58 15.09 11.80
C ALA A 148 2.92 14.56 11.27
N ARG A 149 2.91 13.74 10.22
CA ARG A 149 4.10 13.18 9.57
C ARG A 149 4.57 13.94 8.33
N TYR A 150 3.71 14.77 7.74
CA TYR A 150 4.00 15.57 6.57
C TYR A 150 5.30 16.37 6.76
N GLU A 151 6.24 16.19 5.81
CA GLU A 151 7.60 16.78 5.81
C GLU A 151 8.47 16.43 7.04
N LYS A 152 8.05 15.45 7.87
CA LYS A 152 8.72 15.09 9.13
C LYS A 152 9.08 13.62 9.25
N GLY A 153 8.38 12.74 8.55
CA GLY A 153 8.65 11.30 8.62
C GLY A 153 8.13 10.55 7.41
N ALA A 154 9.00 9.73 6.83
CA ALA A 154 8.68 8.98 5.62
C ALA A 154 7.61 7.92 5.82
N MET A 155 6.90 7.61 4.75
CA MET A 155 5.82 6.63 4.73
C MET A 155 5.92 5.71 3.52
N ILE A 156 5.53 4.44 3.67
CA ILE A 156 5.22 3.58 2.53
C ILE A 156 3.73 3.27 2.60
N LEU A 157 3.01 3.51 1.51
CA LEU A 157 1.59 3.23 1.38
C LEU A 157 1.38 2.19 0.29
N THR A 158 0.61 1.14 0.57
CA THR A 158 0.16 0.21 -0.47
C THR A 158 -1.33 0.36 -0.71
N SER A 159 -1.74 0.34 -1.99
CA SER A 159 -3.15 0.41 -2.36
C SER A 159 -3.44 -0.48 -3.56
N ASN A 160 -4.60 -1.12 -3.55
CA ASN A 160 -5.14 -1.81 -4.72
C ASN A 160 -6.02 -0.90 -5.61
N ARG A 161 -6.27 0.33 -5.16
CA ARG A 161 -7.06 1.35 -5.87
C ARG A 161 -6.20 2.53 -6.29
N GLY A 162 -6.59 3.17 -7.40
CA GLY A 162 -5.97 4.42 -7.84
C GLY A 162 -6.39 5.61 -6.97
N PHE A 163 -5.63 6.71 -7.02
CA PHE A 163 -5.92 7.91 -6.22
C PHE A 163 -7.30 8.51 -6.46
N ALA A 164 -7.82 8.40 -7.69
CA ALA A 164 -9.17 8.88 -8.04
C ALA A 164 -10.29 8.21 -7.22
N GLU A 165 -10.05 6.99 -6.74
CA GLU A 165 -11.03 6.22 -5.95
C GLU A 165 -10.90 6.48 -4.44
N TRP A 166 -9.93 7.28 -3.99
CA TRP A 166 -9.70 7.49 -2.55
C TRP A 166 -10.86 8.24 -1.88
N GLY A 167 -11.63 9.02 -2.63
CA GLY A 167 -12.88 9.62 -2.15
C GLY A 167 -13.85 8.56 -1.62
N ASP A 168 -14.02 7.46 -2.36
CA ASP A 168 -14.88 6.34 -1.98
C ASP A 168 -14.30 5.55 -0.80
N VAL A 169 -12.97 5.37 -0.78
CA VAL A 169 -12.28 4.62 0.30
C VAL A 169 -12.45 5.31 1.65
N PHE A 170 -12.28 6.64 1.70
CA PHE A 170 -12.36 7.42 2.92
C PHE A 170 -13.77 7.96 3.23
N GLY A 171 -14.72 7.80 2.31
CA GLY A 171 -16.12 8.19 2.47
C GLY A 171 -16.38 9.70 2.43
N ASP A 172 -15.35 10.51 2.16
CA ASP A 172 -15.43 11.95 2.04
C ASP A 172 -14.40 12.45 0.99
N PRO A 173 -14.85 12.90 -0.19
CA PRO A 173 -13.97 13.42 -1.24
C PRO A 173 -13.12 14.62 -0.81
N VAL A 174 -13.62 15.47 0.10
CA VAL A 174 -12.89 16.65 0.58
C VAL A 174 -11.71 16.20 1.44
N VAL A 175 -11.94 15.27 2.35
CA VAL A 175 -10.88 14.69 3.20
C VAL A 175 -9.88 13.92 2.36
N ALA A 176 -10.34 13.13 1.38
CA ALA A 176 -9.48 12.41 0.46
C ALA A 176 -8.57 13.36 -0.34
N THR A 177 -9.12 14.48 -0.83
CA THR A 177 -8.33 15.49 -1.55
C THR A 177 -7.26 16.11 -0.64
N ALA A 178 -7.61 16.47 0.59
CA ALA A 178 -6.66 17.04 1.56
C ALA A 178 -5.57 16.04 2.01
N LEU A 179 -5.90 14.74 2.05
CA LEU A 179 -4.95 13.65 2.27
C LEU A 179 -3.97 13.53 1.09
N LEU A 180 -4.51 13.45 -0.13
CA LEU A 180 -3.71 13.29 -1.35
C LEU A 180 -2.76 14.45 -1.57
N ASP A 181 -3.20 15.69 -1.33
CA ASP A 181 -2.38 16.90 -1.39
C ASP A 181 -1.07 16.75 -0.58
N ARG A 182 -1.17 16.30 0.67
CA ARG A 182 0.00 16.06 1.54
C ARG A 182 0.80 14.82 1.15
N LEU A 183 0.11 13.74 0.79
CA LEU A 183 0.75 12.46 0.48
C LEU A 183 1.45 12.43 -0.88
N LEU A 184 1.12 13.35 -1.79
CA LEU A 184 1.67 13.40 -3.15
C LEU A 184 2.66 14.54 -3.38
N HIS A 185 2.77 15.50 -2.46
CA HIS A 185 3.70 16.62 -2.63
C HIS A 185 5.16 16.15 -2.73
N HIS A 186 5.63 15.34 -1.77
CA HIS A 186 6.96 14.73 -1.77
C HIS A 186 6.83 13.21 -1.85
N ALA A 187 6.64 12.70 -3.06
CA ALA A 187 6.28 11.30 -3.24
C ALA A 187 7.00 10.59 -4.39
N VAL A 188 7.26 9.30 -4.17
CA VAL A 188 7.66 8.36 -5.21
C VAL A 188 6.51 7.40 -5.47
N VAL A 189 5.93 7.46 -6.67
CA VAL A 189 4.83 6.56 -7.07
C VAL A 189 5.38 5.41 -7.92
N ILE A 190 5.10 4.19 -7.49
CA ILE A 190 5.41 2.94 -8.19
C ILE A 190 4.09 2.24 -8.51
N GLN A 191 3.74 2.24 -9.79
CA GLN A 191 2.64 1.44 -10.32
C GLN A 191 3.15 0.04 -10.63
N ILE A 192 2.49 -0.98 -10.11
CA ILE A 192 2.80 -2.39 -10.35
C ILE A 192 1.63 -3.04 -11.07
N GLU A 193 1.85 -3.41 -12.32
CA GLU A 193 0.82 -4.04 -13.15
C GLU A 193 0.96 -5.56 -13.13
N GLY A 194 0.45 -6.29 -14.11
CA GLY A 194 0.72 -7.73 -14.22
C GLY A 194 -0.16 -8.66 -13.38
N SER A 195 0.14 -9.95 -13.49
CA SER A 195 -0.70 -11.03 -12.94
C SER A 195 -0.44 -11.29 -11.46
N SER A 196 -1.39 -11.94 -10.78
CA SER A 196 -1.28 -12.28 -9.36
C SER A 196 -0.29 -13.44 -9.16
N TYR A 197 0.77 -13.19 -8.41
CA TYR A 197 1.75 -14.22 -8.02
C TYR A 197 1.11 -15.35 -7.20
N ARG A 198 0.09 -15.02 -6.39
CA ARG A 198 -0.66 -16.00 -5.59
C ARG A 198 -1.44 -16.98 -6.46
N MET A 199 -1.95 -16.53 -7.61
CA MET A 199 -2.68 -17.40 -8.54
C MET A 199 -1.75 -18.32 -9.33
N ARG A 200 -0.52 -17.88 -9.66
CA ARG A 200 0.50 -18.76 -10.24
C ARG A 200 0.81 -19.94 -9.32
N GLN A 201 1.06 -19.68 -8.03
CA GLN A 201 1.31 -20.74 -7.04
C GLN A 201 0.15 -21.75 -7.00
N HIS A 202 -1.09 -21.29 -7.12
CA HIS A 202 -2.26 -22.17 -7.20
C HIS A 202 -2.33 -22.95 -8.52
N ALA A 203 -2.01 -22.34 -9.66
CA ALA A 203 -2.00 -23.00 -10.97
C ALA A 203 -0.92 -24.09 -11.05
N ASP A 204 0.24 -23.87 -10.42
CA ASP A 204 1.32 -24.86 -10.34
C ASP A 204 0.93 -26.07 -9.48
N LEU A 205 0.02 -25.90 -8.52
CA LEU A 205 -0.54 -26.98 -7.68
C LEU A 205 -1.69 -27.76 -8.36
N LEU A 206 -2.24 -27.25 -9.47
CA LEU A 206 -3.29 -27.95 -10.22
C LEU A 206 -2.67 -29.00 -11.16
N PRO A 207 -3.22 -30.24 -11.21
CA PRO A 207 -2.80 -31.26 -12.18
C PRO A 207 -2.92 -30.74 -13.62
N GLU A 208 -2.02 -31.14 -14.52
CA GLU A 208 -1.95 -30.61 -15.89
C GLU A 208 -3.29 -30.64 -16.64
N HIS A 209 -4.11 -31.66 -16.39
CA HIS A 209 -5.44 -31.85 -16.99
C HIS A 209 -6.47 -30.78 -16.57
N ALA A 210 -6.28 -30.13 -15.42
CA ALA A 210 -7.14 -29.05 -14.94
C ALA A 210 -6.70 -27.66 -15.43
N ARG A 211 -5.46 -27.50 -15.94
CA ARG A 211 -4.91 -26.22 -16.41
C ARG A 211 -5.53 -25.74 -17.73
N ALA A 212 -6.01 -26.66 -18.57
CA ALA A 212 -6.68 -26.34 -19.83
C ALA A 212 -8.11 -25.79 -19.68
N ALA A 213 -8.74 -25.98 -18.50
CA ALA A 213 -10.12 -25.58 -18.25
C ALA A 213 -10.25 -24.18 -17.61
N SER A 214 -9.14 -23.52 -17.26
CA SER A 214 -9.15 -22.24 -16.54
C SER A 214 -8.98 -21.00 -17.42
N SER A 215 -9.30 -21.08 -18.72
CA SER A 215 -9.57 -19.88 -19.52
C SER A 215 -10.96 -19.36 -19.15
N ILE A 216 -11.07 -18.74 -17.97
CA ILE A 216 -12.24 -17.95 -17.61
C ILE A 216 -12.18 -16.69 -18.46
N ASN A 217 -12.67 -16.78 -19.70
CA ASN A 217 -13.08 -15.59 -20.42
C ASN A 217 -14.21 -14.94 -19.60
N PRO A 218 -14.15 -13.65 -19.27
CA PRO A 218 -15.28 -12.98 -18.66
C PRO A 218 -16.49 -13.13 -19.59
N PRO A 219 -17.71 -13.38 -19.06
CA PRO A 219 -18.89 -13.47 -19.89
C PRO A 219 -19.03 -12.17 -20.70
N PRO A 220 -19.40 -12.25 -21.99
CA PRO A 220 -19.51 -11.08 -22.83
C PRO A 220 -20.50 -10.09 -22.21
N LEU A 221 -20.13 -8.80 -22.23
CA LEU A 221 -20.98 -7.72 -21.75
C LEU A 221 -22.37 -7.81 -22.40
N PRO A 222 -23.47 -7.68 -21.63
CA PRO A 222 -24.81 -7.70 -22.20
C PRO A 222 -24.94 -6.57 -23.23
N LYS A 223 -25.38 -6.91 -24.45
CA LYS A 223 -25.65 -5.94 -25.51
C LYS A 223 -26.61 -4.87 -24.98
N ARG A 224 -26.15 -3.62 -24.92
CA ARG A 224 -27.01 -2.47 -24.65
C ARG A 224 -28.15 -2.48 -25.67
N ARG A 225 -29.39 -2.67 -25.19
CA ARG A 225 -30.59 -2.48 -26.02
C ARG A 225 -30.56 -1.03 -26.51
N GLY A 226 -30.55 -0.87 -27.83
CA GLY A 226 -30.53 0.43 -28.48
C GLY A 226 -31.71 1.30 -28.02
N ARG A 227 -31.43 2.59 -27.82
CA ARG A 227 -32.43 3.63 -27.60
C ARG A 227 -33.42 3.61 -28.78
N PRO A 228 -34.75 3.64 -28.56
CA PRO A 228 -35.69 3.75 -29.66
C PRO A 228 -35.49 5.07 -30.41
N PRO A 229 -35.72 5.12 -31.74
CA PRO A 229 -35.61 6.35 -32.51
C PRO A 229 -36.66 7.37 -32.04
N ALA A 230 -36.28 8.65 -32.03
CA ALA A 230 -37.16 9.75 -31.72
C ALA A 230 -38.27 9.85 -32.79
N LYS A 231 -39.53 9.99 -32.35
CA LYS A 231 -40.66 10.26 -33.26
C LYS A 231 -40.46 11.62 -33.94
N GLU A 232 -40.46 11.61 -35.27
CA GLU A 232 -40.59 12.80 -36.10
C GLU A 232 -41.86 13.58 -35.73
N LYS A 233 -41.72 14.89 -35.63
CA LYS A 233 -42.84 15.82 -35.57
C LYS A 233 -43.56 15.77 -36.92
N LEU A 234 -44.81 15.33 -36.94
CA LEU A 234 -45.70 15.62 -38.05
C LEU A 234 -46.22 17.04 -37.88
N ASP A 235 -45.84 17.90 -38.81
CA ASP A 235 -46.56 19.13 -39.12
C ASP A 235 -47.95 18.77 -39.64
N LEU A 236 -48.98 19.34 -39.03
CA LEU A 236 -50.33 19.39 -39.58
C LEU A 236 -50.80 20.84 -39.54
N HIS A 237 -50.50 21.53 -40.64
CA HIS A 237 -51.29 22.65 -41.14
C HIS A 237 -52.45 22.09 -41.97
N HIS A 238 -53.70 22.44 -41.59
CA HIS A 238 -54.83 22.83 -42.45
C HIS A 238 -56.19 22.42 -41.84
N GLY A 239 -57.10 23.39 -41.76
CA GLY A 239 -58.51 23.21 -41.41
C GLY A 239 -59.00 24.25 -40.41
#